data_AF-A0AA40WF80-F1
#
_entry.id   AF-A0AA40WF80-F1
#
_cell.length_a   1.000
_cell.length_b   1.000
_cell.length_c   1.000
_cell.angle_alpha   90.00
_cell.angle_beta   90.00
_cell.angle_gamma   90.00
#
_symmetry.space_group_name_H-M   'P 1'
#
loop_
_entity.id
_entity.type
_entity.pdbx_description
1 polymer ?
#
loop_
_entity_poly.entity_id
_entity_poly.type
_entity_poly.pdbx_seq_one_letter_code
_entity_poly.pdbx_strand_id
1 'polypeptide(L)'
;MSNVLIVGELKDGDLKKISREITSAGRKIADSIGGKVVALLIGSGVEKHAPELAAVGADTILTVNSGDYNAETYSNQVAEVIKAQNPAVVLLPHTSQGKDYSPRVAVKVGAGIIADVVGFSVDGGKVVAKKPIYSGKAYANFKVTSPIQIFTVRPNSQEISQKAGTGAVETASPSAGDAKVKTV
;
A
#
# COMPACT_ATOMS: atom_id res chain seq x y z
N MET A 1 10.27 -13.90 -4.08
CA MET A 1 9.14 -14.20 -3.18
C MET A 1 8.02 -13.22 -3.54
N SER A 2 6.81 -13.68 -3.87
CA SER A 2 5.74 -12.84 -4.44
C SER A 2 4.97 -12.07 -3.35
N ASN A 3 5.66 -11.18 -2.63
CA ASN A 3 5.05 -10.44 -1.52
C ASN A 3 4.11 -9.34 -2.03
N VAL A 4 3.09 -9.04 -1.23
CA VAL A 4 2.20 -7.89 -1.40
C VAL A 4 2.56 -6.85 -0.34
N LEU A 5 3.01 -5.68 -0.78
CA LEU A 5 3.26 -4.55 0.12
C LEU A 5 2.00 -3.69 0.19
N ILE A 6 1.60 -3.29 1.39
CA ILE A 6 0.56 -2.27 1.59
C ILE A 6 1.16 -1.07 2.32
N VAL A 7 0.66 0.13 2.04
CA VAL A 7 1.06 1.35 2.76
C VAL A 7 -0.15 1.88 3.53
N GLY A 8 -0.11 1.74 4.85
CA GLY A 8 -1.16 2.23 5.73
C GLY A 8 -1.09 3.74 5.89
N GLU A 9 -2.26 4.37 5.94
CA GLU A 9 -2.43 5.80 6.17
C GLU A 9 -3.02 6.03 7.57
N LEU A 10 -2.52 7.08 8.21
CA LEU A 10 -3.03 7.60 9.47
C LEU A 10 -3.71 8.95 9.27
N LYS A 11 -4.65 9.28 10.15
CA LYS A 11 -5.21 10.61 10.29
C LYS A 11 -5.34 10.91 11.78
N ASP A 12 -4.85 12.08 12.21
CA ASP A 12 -4.93 12.54 13.60
C ASP A 12 -4.40 11.52 14.62
N GLY A 13 -3.37 10.74 14.23
CA GLY A 13 -2.76 9.72 15.07
C GLY A 13 -3.50 8.38 15.13
N ASP A 14 -4.56 8.21 14.35
CA ASP A 14 -5.35 6.98 14.24
C ASP A 14 -5.24 6.33 12.86
N LEU A 15 -5.29 5.00 12.85
CA LEU A 15 -5.25 4.22 11.61
C LEU A 15 -6.56 4.36 10.83
N LYS A 16 -6.47 4.90 9.61
CA LYS A 16 -7.64 5.05 8.73
C LYS A 16 -8.19 3.70 8.32
N LYS A 17 -9.52 3.64 8.14
CA LYS A 17 -10.23 2.45 7.65
C LYS A 17 -9.62 1.85 6.38
N ILE A 18 -9.20 2.70 5.44
CA ILE A 18 -8.59 2.27 4.17
C ILE A 18 -7.35 1.40 4.38
N SER A 19 -6.57 1.62 5.46
CA SER A 19 -5.39 0.83 5.78
C SER A 19 -5.75 -0.63 6.11
N ARG A 20 -6.88 -0.85 6.79
CA ARG A 20 -7.41 -2.19 7.06
C ARG A 20 -7.99 -2.83 5.81
N GLU A 21 -8.72 -2.04 5.00
CA GLU A 21 -9.29 -2.48 3.72
C GLU A 21 -8.22 -2.98 2.74
N ILE A 22 -7.16 -2.21 2.50
CA ILE A 22 -6.08 -2.63 1.58
C ILE A 22 -5.28 -3.81 2.14
N THR A 23 -5.15 -3.92 3.46
CA THR A 23 -4.49 -5.09 4.08
C THR A 23 -5.31 -6.36 3.84
N SER A 24 -6.62 -6.32 4.05
CA SER A 24 -7.50 -7.45 3.74
C SER A 24 -7.51 -7.80 2.25
N ALA A 25 -7.54 -6.82 1.35
CA ALA A 25 -7.43 -7.06 -0.09
C ALA A 25 -6.05 -7.65 -0.44
N GLY A 26 -4.98 -7.12 0.14
CA GLY A 26 -3.63 -7.63 -0.02
C GLY A 26 -3.49 -9.07 0.44
N ARG A 27 -4.15 -9.46 1.53
CA ARG A 27 -4.21 -10.85 2.00
C ARG A 27 -4.86 -11.78 0.98
N LYS A 28 -6.01 -11.41 0.43
CA LYS A 28 -6.71 -12.19 -0.62
C LYS A 28 -5.82 -12.38 -1.86
N ILE A 29 -5.10 -11.33 -2.26
CA ILE A 29 -4.14 -11.38 -3.38
C ILE A 29 -2.97 -12.29 -3.02
N ALA A 30 -2.38 -12.11 -1.84
CA ALA A 30 -1.24 -12.89 -1.35
C ALA A 30 -1.57 -14.38 -1.27
N ASP A 31 -2.76 -14.75 -0.78
CA ASP A 31 -3.23 -16.14 -0.76
C ASP A 31 -3.32 -16.74 -2.18
N SER A 32 -3.74 -15.92 -3.16
CA SER A 32 -3.89 -16.36 -4.55
C SER A 32 -2.56 -16.51 -5.29
N ILE A 33 -1.51 -15.77 -4.90
CA ILE A 33 -0.18 -15.79 -5.55
C ILE A 33 0.89 -16.54 -4.72
N GLY A 34 0.49 -17.15 -3.60
CA GLY A 34 1.41 -17.87 -2.69
C GLY A 34 2.40 -16.96 -1.96
N GLY A 35 1.98 -15.74 -1.63
CA GLY A 35 2.80 -14.69 -1.04
C GLY A 35 2.47 -14.35 0.41
N LYS A 36 3.23 -13.39 0.95
CA LYS A 36 2.99 -12.77 2.26
C LYS A 36 2.58 -11.31 2.11
N VAL A 37 1.86 -10.80 3.11
CA VAL A 37 1.49 -9.39 3.21
C VAL A 37 2.48 -8.68 4.11
N VAL A 38 3.15 -7.67 3.55
CA VAL A 38 4.01 -6.74 4.29
C VAL A 38 3.25 -5.41 4.38
N ALA A 39 3.00 -4.94 5.60
CA ALA A 39 2.38 -3.65 5.84
C ALA A 39 3.42 -2.62 6.21
N LEU A 40 3.40 -1.45 5.58
CA LEU A 40 4.25 -0.32 5.90
C LEU A 40 3.43 0.78 6.59
N LEU A 41 3.88 1.20 7.76
CA LEU A 41 3.38 2.38 8.46
C LEU A 41 4.51 3.40 8.58
N ILE A 42 4.23 4.65 8.23
CA ILE A 42 5.19 5.75 8.29
C ILE A 42 4.60 6.85 9.15
N GLY A 43 5.36 7.30 10.16
CA GLY A 43 4.97 8.37 11.06
C GLY A 43 5.49 8.11 12.48
N SER A 44 5.21 9.04 13.38
CA SER A 44 5.58 8.91 14.80
C SER A 44 4.57 8.08 15.58
N GLY A 45 5.03 7.11 16.38
CA GLY A 45 4.18 6.30 17.27
C GLY A 45 3.22 5.36 16.52
N VAL A 46 3.55 4.98 15.29
CA VAL A 46 2.69 4.15 14.43
C VAL A 46 2.69 2.68 14.81
N GLU A 47 3.68 2.22 15.57
CA GLU A 47 3.83 0.85 16.05
C GLU A 47 2.62 0.37 16.86
N LYS A 48 1.91 1.29 17.54
CA LYS A 48 0.68 0.97 18.30
C LYS A 48 -0.45 0.40 17.43
N HIS A 49 -0.42 0.65 16.13
CA HIS A 49 -1.44 0.17 15.17
C HIS A 49 -1.08 -1.18 14.53
N ALA A 50 0.10 -1.73 14.81
CA ALA A 50 0.49 -3.03 14.26
C ALA A 50 -0.51 -4.16 14.58
N PRO A 51 -1.09 -4.26 15.80
CA PRO A 51 -2.11 -5.28 16.10
C PRO A 51 -3.36 -5.17 15.22
N GLU A 52 -3.78 -3.96 14.85
CA GLU A 52 -4.95 -3.77 13.99
C GLU A 52 -4.71 -4.31 12.57
N LEU A 53 -3.50 -4.15 12.04
CA LEU A 53 -3.12 -4.65 10.72
C LEU A 53 -2.87 -6.16 10.72
N ALA A 54 -2.25 -6.67 11.78
CA ALA A 54 -2.08 -8.10 12.01
C ALA A 54 -3.44 -8.83 12.02
N ALA A 55 -4.42 -8.27 12.74
CA ALA A 55 -5.78 -8.82 12.86
C ALA A 55 -6.55 -8.88 11.53
N VAL A 56 -6.08 -8.22 10.48
CA VAL A 56 -6.72 -8.22 9.15
C VAL A 56 -5.85 -8.81 8.04
N GLY A 57 -4.73 -9.46 8.42
CA GLY A 57 -3.95 -10.33 7.54
C GLY A 57 -2.54 -9.87 7.18
N ALA A 58 -1.96 -8.88 7.86
CA ALA A 58 -0.55 -8.55 7.71
C ALA A 58 0.34 -9.63 8.37
N ASP A 59 1.30 -10.18 7.62
CA ASP A 59 2.28 -11.15 8.14
C ASP A 59 3.47 -10.44 8.78
N THR A 60 3.90 -9.33 8.16
CA THR A 60 4.99 -8.47 8.64
C THR A 60 4.50 -7.02 8.63
N ILE A 61 4.79 -6.26 9.67
CA ILE A 61 4.50 -4.83 9.80
C ILE A 61 5.82 -4.09 9.94
N LEU A 62 6.19 -3.36 8.90
CA LEU A 62 7.30 -2.43 8.87
C LEU A 62 6.85 -1.07 9.39
N THR A 63 7.56 -0.53 10.38
CA THR A 63 7.34 0.84 10.86
C THR A 63 8.52 1.73 10.49
N VAL A 64 8.24 2.95 10.07
CA VAL A 64 9.24 3.97 9.78
C VAL A 64 8.90 5.21 10.60
N ASN A 65 9.78 5.55 11.54
CA ASN A 65 9.65 6.80 12.27
C ASN A 65 9.95 7.96 11.34
N SER A 66 9.00 8.88 11.23
CA SER A 66 9.13 10.09 10.44
C SER A 66 8.38 11.23 11.11
N GLY A 67 8.79 12.45 10.80
CA GLY A 67 8.09 13.66 11.22
C GLY A 67 6.78 13.85 10.45
N ASP A 68 6.34 15.10 10.37
CA ASP A 68 5.11 15.44 9.66
C ASP A 68 5.17 15.06 8.18
N TYR A 69 4.00 14.77 7.61
CA TYR A 69 3.88 14.37 6.23
C TYR A 69 4.47 15.42 5.28
N ASN A 70 5.50 15.02 4.54
CA ASN A 70 6.01 15.73 3.38
C ASN A 70 6.00 14.76 2.19
N ALA A 71 5.35 15.14 1.09
CA ALA A 71 5.16 14.25 -0.05
C ALA A 71 6.47 13.73 -0.66
N GLU A 72 7.52 14.55 -0.68
CA GLU A 72 8.83 14.16 -1.22
C GLU A 72 9.49 13.12 -0.32
N THR A 73 9.66 13.42 0.97
CA THR A 73 10.24 12.49 1.96
C THR A 73 9.43 11.19 2.06
N TYR A 74 8.12 11.29 2.14
CA TYR A 74 7.24 10.13 2.23
C TYR A 74 7.37 9.24 0.97
N SER A 75 7.41 9.85 -0.22
CA SER A 75 7.61 9.09 -1.46
C SER A 75 8.99 8.44 -1.55
N ASN A 76 10.05 9.05 -0.98
CA ASN A 76 11.38 8.46 -0.89
C ASN A 76 11.37 7.22 0.00
N GLN A 77 10.84 7.35 1.22
CA GLN A 77 10.77 6.26 2.19
C GLN A 77 9.97 5.08 1.66
N VAL A 78 8.79 5.32 1.05
CA VAL A 78 7.99 4.25 0.43
C VAL A 78 8.77 3.59 -0.71
N ALA A 79 9.42 4.36 -1.59
CA ALA A 79 10.17 3.80 -2.71
C ALA A 79 11.38 2.97 -2.26
N GLU A 80 12.07 3.36 -1.20
CA GLU A 80 13.17 2.59 -0.63
C GLU A 80 12.69 1.27 -0.02
N VAL A 81 11.59 1.30 0.73
CA VAL A 81 10.98 0.07 1.26
C VAL A 81 10.56 -0.85 0.12
N ILE A 82 9.96 -0.33 -0.96
CA ILE A 82 9.61 -1.14 -2.14
C ILE A 82 10.86 -1.77 -2.76
N LYS A 83 11.96 -1.02 -2.90
CA LYS A 83 13.21 -1.55 -3.46
C LYS A 83 13.83 -2.64 -2.57
N ALA A 84 13.80 -2.45 -1.25
CA ALA A 84 14.34 -3.40 -0.29
C ALA A 84 13.51 -4.70 -0.22
N GLN A 85 12.18 -4.56 -0.22
CA GLN A 85 11.26 -5.71 -0.10
C GLN A 85 10.98 -6.40 -1.43
N ASN A 86 11.22 -5.72 -2.55
CA ASN A 86 10.98 -6.17 -3.92
C ASN A 86 9.62 -6.91 -4.09
N PRO A 87 8.49 -6.29 -3.70
CA PRO A 87 7.19 -6.94 -3.75
C PRO A 87 6.68 -7.10 -5.19
N ALA A 88 5.86 -8.11 -5.44
CA ALA A 88 5.19 -8.29 -6.73
C ALA A 88 4.04 -7.28 -6.91
N VAL A 89 3.38 -6.90 -5.81
CA VAL A 89 2.21 -6.02 -5.80
C VAL A 89 2.35 -4.99 -4.68
N VAL A 90 1.98 -3.75 -4.97
CA VAL A 90 1.90 -2.66 -3.99
C VAL A 90 0.49 -2.08 -3.98
N LEU A 91 -0.17 -2.06 -2.82
CA LEU A 91 -1.48 -1.44 -2.62
C LEU A 91 -1.34 -0.15 -1.82
N LEU A 92 -1.84 0.93 -2.38
CA LEU A 92 -1.80 2.27 -1.80
C LEU A 92 -3.24 2.80 -1.61
N PRO A 93 -3.53 3.67 -0.65
CA PRO A 93 -4.82 4.33 -0.55
C PRO A 93 -5.05 5.30 -1.73
N HIS A 94 -6.26 5.38 -2.28
CA HIS A 94 -6.65 6.42 -3.25
C HIS A 94 -7.26 7.66 -2.55
N THR A 95 -6.55 8.18 -1.55
CA THR A 95 -6.91 9.35 -0.74
C THR A 95 -6.20 10.61 -1.24
N SER A 96 -6.42 11.76 -0.59
CA SER A 96 -5.65 12.98 -0.92
C SER A 96 -4.14 12.75 -0.78
N GLN A 97 -3.71 12.15 0.34
CA GLN A 97 -2.30 11.83 0.57
C GLN A 97 -1.79 10.78 -0.43
N GLY A 98 -2.57 9.71 -0.65
CA GLY A 98 -2.21 8.66 -1.59
C GLY A 98 -2.05 9.16 -3.03
N LYS A 99 -2.92 10.07 -3.49
CA LYS A 99 -2.81 10.71 -4.81
C LYS A 99 -1.56 11.58 -4.96
N ASP A 100 -1.08 12.15 -3.87
CA ASP A 100 0.08 13.05 -3.87
C ASP A 100 1.41 12.28 -3.99
N TYR A 101 1.59 11.21 -3.20
CA TYR A 101 2.85 10.45 -3.21
C TYR A 101 2.90 9.29 -4.22
N SER A 102 1.77 8.63 -4.52
CA SER A 102 1.78 7.37 -5.29
C SER A 102 2.36 7.49 -6.72
N PRO A 103 2.11 8.56 -7.50
CA PRO A 103 2.72 8.68 -8.82
C PRO A 103 4.24 8.85 -8.73
N ARG A 104 4.73 9.58 -7.70
CA ARG A 104 6.17 9.77 -7.45
C ARG A 104 6.84 8.45 -7.10
N VAL A 105 6.19 7.65 -6.26
CA VAL A 105 6.65 6.30 -5.91
C VAL A 105 6.77 5.43 -7.17
N ALA A 106 5.72 5.40 -8.00
CA ALA A 106 5.71 4.59 -9.23
C ALA A 106 6.88 4.92 -10.16
N VAL A 107 7.16 6.21 -10.37
CA VAL A 107 8.32 6.66 -11.16
C VAL A 107 9.64 6.25 -10.51
N LYS A 108 9.80 6.45 -9.19
CA LYS A 108 11.05 6.14 -8.47
C LYS A 108 11.43 4.65 -8.47
N VAL A 109 10.45 3.77 -8.61
CA VAL A 109 10.66 2.31 -8.66
C VAL A 109 10.49 1.72 -10.07
N GLY A 110 10.20 2.55 -11.07
CA GLY A 110 10.03 2.11 -12.46
C GLY A 110 8.83 1.19 -12.69
N ALA A 111 7.74 1.41 -11.95
CA ALA A 111 6.54 0.56 -12.00
C ALA A 111 5.34 1.26 -12.66
N GLY A 112 4.50 0.46 -13.33
CA GLY A 112 3.18 0.89 -13.76
C GLY A 112 2.23 1.01 -12.57
N ILE A 113 1.35 2.03 -12.63
CA ILE A 113 0.34 2.31 -11.62
C ILE A 113 -1.05 2.35 -12.21
N ILE A 114 -2.00 1.67 -11.58
CA ILE A 114 -3.43 1.81 -11.88
C ILE A 114 -4.12 2.49 -10.70
N ALA A 115 -4.59 3.69 -10.94
CA ALA A 115 -5.27 4.48 -9.93
C ALA A 115 -6.77 4.16 -9.83
N ASP A 116 -7.35 4.38 -8.64
CA ASP A 116 -8.78 4.29 -8.35
C ASP A 116 -9.42 2.90 -8.59
N VAL A 117 -8.76 1.86 -8.09
CA VAL A 117 -9.21 0.46 -8.20
C VAL A 117 -10.29 0.17 -7.16
N VAL A 118 -11.32 -0.57 -7.58
CA VAL A 118 -12.46 -0.97 -6.73
C VAL A 118 -12.57 -2.49 -6.53
N GLY A 119 -11.77 -3.28 -7.24
CA GLY A 119 -11.79 -4.72 -7.10
C GLY A 119 -10.57 -5.37 -7.72
N PHE A 120 -10.27 -6.57 -7.24
CA PHE A 120 -9.14 -7.37 -7.66
C PHE A 120 -9.61 -8.78 -8.01
N SER A 121 -9.04 -9.33 -9.07
CA SER A 121 -9.01 -10.77 -9.32
C SER A 121 -7.60 -11.19 -9.69
N VAL A 122 -7.31 -12.49 -9.64
CA VAL A 122 -6.03 -13.05 -10.03
C VAL A 122 -6.26 -14.02 -11.18
N ASP A 123 -5.50 -13.85 -12.25
CA ASP A 123 -5.60 -14.63 -13.48
C ASP A 123 -4.18 -15.02 -13.92
N GLY A 124 -3.88 -16.32 -13.92
CA GLY A 124 -2.55 -16.84 -14.24
C GLY A 124 -1.43 -16.27 -13.37
N GLY A 125 -1.70 -16.02 -12.08
CA GLY A 125 -0.74 -15.44 -11.14
C GLY A 125 -0.51 -13.92 -11.29
N LYS A 126 -1.22 -13.26 -12.21
CA LYS A 126 -1.18 -11.79 -12.35
C LYS A 126 -2.45 -11.15 -11.81
N VAL A 127 -2.31 -9.98 -11.20
CA VAL A 127 -3.44 -9.23 -10.64
C VAL A 127 -4.17 -8.49 -11.75
N VAL A 128 -5.49 -8.64 -11.77
CA VAL A 128 -6.40 -7.90 -12.65
C VAL A 128 -7.17 -6.91 -11.79
N ALA A 129 -6.98 -5.63 -12.09
CA ALA A 129 -7.64 -4.56 -11.37
C ALA A 129 -8.92 -4.12 -12.09
N LYS A 130 -10.04 -4.16 -11.38
CA LYS A 130 -11.32 -3.61 -11.82
C LYS A 130 -11.39 -2.14 -11.44
N LYS A 131 -11.58 -1.27 -12.43
CA LYS A 131 -11.66 0.18 -12.25
C LYS A 131 -12.93 0.74 -12.92
N PRO A 132 -13.68 1.65 -12.27
CA PRO A 132 -14.78 2.36 -12.90
C PRO A 132 -14.25 3.35 -13.96
N ILE A 133 -14.91 3.38 -15.10
CA ILE A 133 -14.64 4.31 -16.21
C ILE A 133 -15.95 5.02 -16.61
N TYR A 134 -15.84 6.09 -17.41
CA TYR A 134 -17.00 6.90 -17.84
C TYR A 134 -17.88 7.37 -16.67
N SER A 135 -17.25 7.97 -15.64
CA SER A 135 -17.94 8.43 -14.43
C SER A 135 -18.73 7.33 -13.71
N GLY A 136 -18.22 6.08 -13.76
CA GLY A 136 -18.84 4.93 -13.09
C GLY A 136 -19.92 4.22 -13.91
N LYS A 137 -20.16 4.62 -15.16
CA LYS A 137 -21.13 3.95 -16.05
C LYS A 137 -20.68 2.58 -16.54
N ALA A 138 -19.37 2.31 -16.50
CA ALA A 138 -18.81 1.01 -16.87
C ALA A 138 -17.61 0.65 -15.99
N TYR A 139 -17.23 -0.61 -16.02
CA TYR A 139 -16.01 -1.12 -15.41
C TYR A 139 -15.08 -1.66 -16.49
N ALA A 140 -13.79 -1.39 -16.33
CA ALA A 140 -12.75 -1.99 -17.15
C ALA A 140 -11.77 -2.76 -16.26
N ASN A 141 -11.21 -3.83 -16.84
CA ASN A 141 -10.20 -4.66 -16.22
C ASN A 141 -8.84 -4.31 -16.79
N PHE A 142 -7.90 -3.99 -15.91
CA PHE A 142 -6.56 -3.55 -16.29
C PHE A 142 -5.52 -4.50 -15.69
N LYS A 143 -4.46 -4.76 -16.46
CA LYS A 143 -3.29 -5.53 -16.04
C LYS A 143 -2.05 -4.64 -16.16
N VAL A 144 -1.16 -4.67 -15.17
CA VAL A 144 0.14 -4.01 -15.23
C VAL A 144 1.17 -5.00 -15.79
N THR A 145 2.02 -4.53 -16.70
CA THR A 145 3.06 -5.35 -17.34
C THR A 145 4.43 -5.24 -16.68
N SER A 146 4.66 -4.22 -15.86
CA SER A 146 5.91 -4.07 -15.09
C SER A 146 6.05 -5.16 -14.01
N PRO A 147 7.28 -5.51 -13.60
CA PRO A 147 7.51 -6.53 -12.57
C PRO A 147 6.83 -6.21 -11.24
N ILE A 148 6.90 -4.95 -10.81
CA ILE A 148 6.18 -4.43 -9.64
C ILE A 148 4.86 -3.83 -10.15
N GLN A 149 3.74 -4.23 -9.56
CA GLN A 149 2.40 -3.76 -9.94
C GLN A 149 1.84 -2.86 -8.84
N ILE A 150 1.62 -1.58 -9.13
CA ILE A 150 1.11 -0.62 -8.13
C ILE A 150 -0.37 -0.34 -8.40
N PHE A 151 -1.18 -0.40 -7.35
CA PHE A 151 -2.60 -0.08 -7.39
C PHE A 151 -2.95 0.91 -6.28
N THR A 152 -3.68 1.96 -6.60
CA THR A 152 -4.33 2.77 -5.55
C THR A 152 -5.77 2.32 -5.38
N VAL A 153 -6.19 2.02 -4.16
CA VAL A 153 -7.50 1.43 -3.84
C VAL A 153 -8.46 2.50 -3.36
N ARG A 154 -9.66 2.53 -3.96
CA ARG A 154 -10.73 3.45 -3.55
C ARG A 154 -11.18 3.16 -2.11
N PRO A 155 -11.27 4.17 -1.23
CA PRO A 155 -11.86 3.99 0.09
C PRO A 155 -13.28 3.41 0.04
N ASN A 156 -13.59 2.52 0.99
CA ASN A 156 -14.88 1.83 1.10
C ASN A 156 -15.20 0.88 -0.07
N SER A 157 -14.20 0.43 -0.82
CA SER A 157 -14.39 -0.54 -1.91
C SER A 157 -14.06 -1.98 -1.55
N GLN A 158 -13.29 -2.20 -0.49
CA GLN A 158 -12.88 -3.54 -0.05
C GLN A 158 -13.51 -3.89 1.28
N GLU A 159 -13.85 -5.16 1.45
CA GLU A 159 -14.30 -5.71 2.72
C GLU A 159 -13.09 -5.95 3.65
N ILE A 160 -13.28 -5.65 4.93
CA ILE A 160 -12.30 -5.94 5.96
C ILE A 160 -12.58 -7.36 6.48
N SER A 161 -11.64 -8.26 6.24
CA SER A 161 -11.70 -9.64 6.75
C SER A 161 -10.84 -9.76 8.00
N GLN A 162 -11.39 -10.33 9.06
CA GLN A 162 -10.60 -10.66 10.25
C GLN A 162 -9.83 -11.97 10.05
N LYS A 163 -8.60 -12.00 10.54
CA LYS A 163 -7.74 -13.18 10.61
C LYS A 163 -7.01 -13.17 11.95
N ALA A 164 -7.08 -14.27 12.68
CA ALA A 164 -6.27 -14.44 13.88
C ALA A 164 -4.80 -14.61 13.47
N GLY A 165 -3.99 -13.58 13.66
CA GLY A 165 -2.57 -13.58 13.35
C GLY A 165 -1.80 -12.62 14.24
N THR A 166 -0.63 -13.05 14.71
CA THR A 166 0.36 -12.20 15.38
C THR A 166 1.39 -11.80 14.34
N GLY A 167 1.09 -10.78 13.53
CA GLY A 167 2.03 -10.27 12.54
C GLY A 167 3.33 -9.80 13.21
N ALA A 168 4.48 -10.09 12.59
CA ALA A 168 5.79 -9.70 13.11
C ALA A 168 6.00 -8.19 12.90
N VAL A 169 6.44 -7.47 13.92
CA VAL A 169 6.71 -6.03 13.83
C VAL A 169 8.21 -5.79 13.68
N GLU A 170 8.60 -5.04 12.67
CA GLU A 170 10.00 -4.70 12.39
C GLU A 170 10.12 -3.19 12.15
N THR A 171 11.15 -2.56 12.71
CA THR A 171 11.43 -1.14 12.44
C THR A 171 12.37 -1.04 11.25
N ALA A 172 11.94 -0.32 10.22
CA ALA A 172 12.74 0.00 9.04
C ALA A 172 13.27 1.45 9.15
N SER A 173 14.52 1.64 8.74
CA SER A 173 15.18 2.96 8.69
C SER A 173 15.55 3.35 7.26
N PRO A 174 14.58 3.60 6.36
CA PRO A 174 14.87 4.13 5.04
C PRO A 174 15.40 5.57 5.13
N SER A 175 16.31 5.92 4.23
CA SER A 175 16.79 7.29 4.02
C SER A 175 15.64 8.18 3.57
N ALA A 176 15.40 9.25 4.34
CA ALA A 176 14.36 10.22 4.06
C ALA A 176 14.62 11.01 2.76
N GLY A 177 15.89 11.16 2.35
CA GLY A 177 16.32 12.15 1.37
C GLY A 177 15.99 13.58 1.81
N ASP A 178 16.83 14.56 1.48
CA ASP A 178 16.53 15.95 1.82
C ASP A 178 15.34 16.46 1.01
N ALA A 179 14.28 16.90 1.69
CA ALA A 179 13.15 17.56 1.04
C ALA A 179 13.64 18.86 0.39
N LYS A 180 13.55 18.96 -0.93
CA LYS A 180 13.98 20.14 -1.70
C LYS A 180 12.98 21.27 -1.61
N VAL A 181 11.75 20.97 -1.20
CA VAL A 181 10.67 21.93 -0.99
C VAL A 181 10.19 21.84 0.44
N LYS A 182 10.29 22.96 1.17
CA LYS A 182 9.72 23.12 2.52
C LYS A 182 8.30 23.65 2.41
N THR A 183 7.36 23.03 3.10
CA THR A 183 6.03 23.59 3.30
C THR A 183 6.18 24.84 4.18
N VAL A 184 5.65 25.97 3.72
CA VAL A 184 5.62 27.25 4.46
C VAL A 184 4.34 27.34 5.26
#